data_AF-A0A164SWQ0-F1
#
_entry.id   AF-A0A164SWQ0-F1
#
_cell.length_a   1.000
_cell.length_b   1.000
_cell.length_c   1.000
_cell.angle_alpha   90.00
_cell.angle_beta   90.00
_cell.angle_gamma   90.00
#
_symmetry.space_group_name_H-M   'P 1'
#
loop_
_entity.id
_entity.type
_entity.pdbx_description
1 polymer ?
#
loop_
_entity_poly.entity_id
_entity_poly.type
_entity_poly.pdbx_seq_one_letter_code
_entity_poly.pdbx_strand_id
1 'polypeptide(L)'
;MGKFFEAIPERLIPWIREQHLFWVATAPLSADGHVNVSPKGVAGTFTVVDPTTVWYEDLTGSGIETISHLRENGRMTILFNAFDGPPRILRLFGIGTAYEIGTPEYESYIPFKSRKPGSRAVIVLKIHKVGTSCGYAVPKFDFRQERSLLLDWAGGKERKQTEGSEEGTMAQYWKKKNSKSIDGLLGLEQAIEQVGPLLNTPHKILDASSFSNSASSAVFVRRRELLIGYLAGIFTVVLYFQVARSVSSSLPMLSAWH
;
A
#
# COMPACT_ATOMS: atom_id res chain seq x y z
N MET A 1 -2.01 -10.91 -28.79
CA MET A 1 -2.06 -12.28 -28.22
C MET A 1 -1.20 -12.31 -26.97
N GLY A 2 -1.68 -12.92 -25.88
CA GLY A 2 -0.90 -13.03 -24.65
C GLY A 2 0.28 -13.99 -24.79
N LYS A 3 1.32 -13.82 -23.98
CA LYS A 3 2.48 -14.74 -23.92
C LYS A 3 2.53 -15.40 -22.55
N PHE A 4 2.87 -16.68 -22.53
CA PHE A 4 3.04 -17.47 -21.31
C PHE A 4 4.50 -17.89 -21.11
N PHE A 5 4.90 -18.01 -19.86
CA PHE A 5 6.23 -18.42 -19.42
C PHE A 5 6.10 -19.29 -18.16
N GLU A 6 7.10 -20.13 -17.89
CA GLU A 6 7.16 -20.93 -16.65
C GLU A 6 7.65 -20.10 -15.45
N ALA A 7 8.43 -19.05 -15.72
CA ALA A 7 9.02 -18.16 -14.71
C ALA A 7 8.88 -16.69 -15.13
N ILE A 8 9.04 -15.77 -14.18
CA ILE A 8 9.05 -14.32 -14.43
C ILE A 8 10.24 -13.99 -15.33
N PRO A 9 10.03 -13.49 -16.56
CA PRO A 9 11.13 -13.02 -17.39
C PRO A 9 11.89 -11.89 -16.68
N GLU A 10 13.22 -11.94 -16.65
CA GLU A 10 14.07 -10.99 -15.90
C GLU A 10 13.73 -9.53 -16.20
N ARG A 11 13.46 -9.20 -17.47
CA ARG A 11 13.05 -7.86 -17.94
C ARG A 11 11.75 -7.34 -17.30
N LEU A 12 10.93 -8.20 -16.69
CA LEU A 12 9.68 -7.82 -16.00
C LEU A 12 9.89 -7.56 -14.51
N ILE A 13 10.98 -8.04 -13.91
CA ILE A 13 11.22 -7.88 -12.47
C ILE A 13 11.33 -6.40 -12.06
N PRO A 14 12.09 -5.54 -12.77
CA PRO A 14 12.12 -4.12 -12.45
C PRO A 14 10.73 -3.48 -12.53
N TRP A 15 9.98 -3.81 -13.58
CA TRP A 15 8.62 -3.29 -13.77
C TRP A 15 7.66 -3.71 -12.65
N ILE A 16 7.75 -4.94 -12.14
CA ILE A 16 6.95 -5.40 -10.99
C ILE A 16 7.25 -4.55 -9.74
N ARG A 17 8.53 -4.23 -9.50
CA ARG A 17 8.98 -3.46 -8.33
C ARG A 17 8.52 -2.00 -8.37
N GLU A 18 8.25 -1.46 -9.55
CA GLU A 18 7.71 -0.11 -9.75
C GLU A 18 6.19 -0.01 -9.47
N GLN A 19 5.48 -1.14 -9.35
CA GLN A 19 4.03 -1.11 -9.18
C GLN A 19 3.64 -0.76 -7.73
N HIS A 20 2.77 0.23 -7.58
CA HIS A 20 2.19 0.64 -6.29
C HIS A 20 1.00 -0.22 -5.85
N LEU A 21 0.42 -0.98 -6.77
CA LEU A 21 -0.81 -1.76 -6.55
C LEU A 21 -0.70 -3.10 -7.27
N PHE A 22 -1.17 -4.15 -6.61
CA PHE A 22 -1.41 -5.46 -7.21
C PHE A 22 -2.71 -6.06 -6.69
N TRP A 23 -3.21 -7.06 -7.40
CA TRP A 23 -4.44 -7.76 -7.04
C TRP A 23 -4.14 -9.21 -6.73
N VAL A 24 -4.74 -9.71 -5.68
CA VAL A 24 -4.64 -11.12 -5.27
C VAL A 24 -5.99 -11.77 -5.49
N ALA A 25 -6.02 -12.82 -6.29
CA ALA A 25 -7.21 -13.63 -6.51
C ALA A 25 -7.02 -15.04 -5.93
N THR A 26 -8.00 -15.51 -5.16
CA THR A 26 -8.06 -16.87 -4.60
C THR A 26 -9.49 -17.39 -4.66
N ALA A 27 -9.68 -18.70 -4.61
CA ALA A 27 -11.01 -19.31 -4.63
C ALA A 27 -11.06 -20.56 -3.75
N PRO A 28 -12.15 -20.79 -3.01
CA PRO A 28 -12.35 -22.02 -2.26
C PRO A 28 -12.63 -23.19 -3.21
N LEU A 29 -12.61 -24.42 -2.69
CA LEU A 29 -12.96 -25.63 -3.44
C LEU A 29 -14.46 -25.77 -3.64
N SER A 30 -15.26 -25.26 -2.69
CA SER A 30 -16.72 -25.29 -2.78
C SER A 30 -17.21 -24.50 -4.00
N ALA A 31 -18.12 -25.11 -4.77
CA ALA A 31 -18.76 -24.45 -5.91
C ALA A 31 -19.68 -23.29 -5.48
N ASP A 32 -20.21 -23.33 -4.26
CA ASP A 32 -21.04 -22.27 -3.66
C ASP A 32 -20.20 -21.22 -2.92
N GLY A 33 -18.88 -21.43 -2.81
CA GLY A 33 -17.98 -20.51 -2.13
C GLY A 33 -17.64 -19.29 -2.99
N HIS A 34 -17.19 -18.22 -2.33
CA HIS A 34 -16.96 -16.95 -2.99
C HIS A 34 -15.52 -16.84 -3.52
N VAL A 35 -15.38 -16.57 -4.82
CA VAL A 35 -14.10 -16.16 -5.39
C VAL A 35 -13.71 -14.80 -4.81
N ASN A 36 -12.51 -14.72 -4.25
CA ASN A 36 -11.99 -13.49 -3.66
C ASN A 36 -11.04 -12.78 -4.62
N VAL A 37 -11.15 -11.45 -4.69
CA VAL A 37 -10.20 -10.57 -5.37
C VAL A 37 -9.93 -9.37 -4.47
N SER A 38 -8.68 -9.19 -4.04
CA SER A 38 -8.30 -8.13 -3.09
C SER A 38 -7.18 -7.26 -3.65
N PRO A 39 -7.36 -5.92 -3.72
CA PRO A 39 -6.26 -5.02 -4.01
C PRO A 39 -5.30 -4.91 -2.81
N LYS A 40 -4.01 -4.81 -3.10
CA LYS A 40 -2.91 -4.63 -2.14
C LYS A 40 -2.00 -3.52 -2.66
N GLY A 41 -1.55 -2.61 -1.79
CA GLY A 41 -0.78 -1.46 -2.24
C GLY A 41 -0.18 -0.61 -1.14
N VAL A 42 0.50 -1.25 -0.18
CA VAL A 42 1.36 -0.52 0.77
C VAL A 42 2.79 -0.64 0.28
N ALA A 43 3.49 0.48 0.14
CA ALA A 43 4.87 0.48 -0.34
C ALA A 43 5.80 -0.43 0.50
N GLY A 44 6.60 -1.23 -0.20
CA GLY A 44 7.57 -2.14 0.42
C GLY A 44 7.00 -3.45 0.94
N THR A 45 5.73 -3.77 0.66
CA THR A 45 5.13 -5.05 1.11
C THR A 45 5.18 -6.16 0.08
N PHE A 46 5.68 -5.94 -1.14
CA PHE A 46 5.80 -6.98 -2.18
C PHE A 46 7.26 -7.19 -2.58
N THR A 47 7.69 -8.44 -2.66
CA THR A 47 9.07 -8.81 -2.99
C THR A 47 9.13 -9.94 -3.99
N VAL A 48 10.02 -9.80 -4.98
CA VAL A 48 10.45 -10.89 -5.88
C VAL A 48 11.73 -11.49 -5.32
N VAL A 49 11.68 -12.76 -4.91
CA VAL A 49 12.82 -13.51 -4.36
C VAL A 49 13.68 -14.06 -5.50
N ASP A 50 13.02 -14.75 -6.43
CA ASP A 50 13.62 -15.38 -7.60
C ASP A 50 12.57 -15.42 -8.74
N PRO A 51 12.91 -15.86 -9.97
CA PRO A 51 11.97 -15.89 -11.08
C PRO A 51 10.69 -16.72 -10.85
N THR A 52 10.66 -17.58 -9.85
CA THR A 52 9.55 -18.49 -9.52
C THR A 52 8.98 -18.30 -8.11
N THR A 53 9.52 -17.38 -7.32
CA THR A 53 9.07 -17.13 -5.95
C THR A 53 8.89 -15.64 -5.70
N VAL A 54 7.70 -15.28 -5.25
CA VAL A 54 7.40 -13.93 -4.74
C VAL A 54 6.75 -14.06 -3.37
N TRP A 55 6.79 -13.00 -2.57
CA TRP A 55 5.99 -12.91 -1.36
C TRP A 55 5.43 -11.50 -1.18
N TYR A 56 4.37 -11.40 -0.38
CA TYR A 56 3.92 -10.13 0.13
C TYR A 56 3.54 -10.17 1.62
N GLU A 57 3.75 -9.06 2.31
CA GLU A 57 3.32 -8.84 3.70
C GLU A 57 1.80 -8.57 3.71
N ASP A 58 1.04 -9.52 4.26
CA ASP A 58 -0.40 -9.37 4.42
C ASP A 58 -0.71 -8.58 5.68
N LEU A 59 -1.16 -7.35 5.45
CA LEU A 59 -1.60 -6.45 6.50
C LEU A 59 -3.05 -6.71 6.87
N THR A 60 -3.35 -6.54 8.14
CA THR A 60 -4.65 -6.85 8.74
C THR A 60 -5.74 -5.98 8.16
N GLY A 61 -6.72 -6.62 7.53
CA GLY A 61 -8.00 -6.04 7.15
C GLY A 61 -9.17 -6.84 7.70
N SER A 62 -10.39 -6.46 7.33
CA SER A 62 -11.60 -7.16 7.76
C SER A 62 -11.74 -8.56 7.19
N GLY A 63 -11.24 -8.79 5.98
CA GLY A 63 -11.29 -10.09 5.29
C GLY A 63 -10.11 -11.00 5.62
N ILE A 64 -10.30 -12.30 5.44
CA ILE A 64 -9.28 -13.35 5.65
C ILE A 64 -9.29 -14.42 4.54
N GLU A 65 -10.00 -14.15 3.45
CA GLU A 65 -10.32 -15.11 2.38
C GLU A 65 -9.06 -15.66 1.71
N THR A 66 -8.04 -14.82 1.47
CA THR A 66 -6.76 -15.29 0.93
C THR A 66 -6.14 -16.37 1.81
N ILE A 67 -5.98 -16.11 3.11
CA ILE A 67 -5.35 -17.10 4.02
C ILE A 67 -6.21 -18.36 4.08
N SER A 68 -7.53 -18.22 4.21
CA SER A 68 -8.44 -19.36 4.26
C SER A 68 -8.40 -20.23 3.00
N HIS A 69 -8.43 -19.64 1.81
CA HIS A 69 -8.36 -20.39 0.55
C HIS A 69 -6.99 -21.03 0.34
N LEU A 70 -5.91 -20.34 0.75
CA LEU A 70 -4.56 -20.91 0.66
C LEU A 70 -4.38 -22.11 1.58
N ARG A 71 -4.92 -22.05 2.81
CA ARG A 71 -4.92 -23.18 3.75
C ARG A 71 -5.69 -24.38 3.20
N GLU A 72 -6.81 -24.14 2.51
CA GLU A 72 -7.62 -25.21 1.94
C GLU A 72 -6.98 -25.83 0.70
N ASN A 73 -6.53 -25.00 -0.26
CA ASN A 73 -6.16 -25.49 -1.59
C ASN A 73 -4.96 -24.77 -2.26
N GLY A 74 -4.43 -23.72 -1.64
CA GLY A 74 -3.24 -23.02 -2.14
C GLY A 74 -3.39 -22.24 -3.44
N ARG A 75 -4.53 -22.28 -4.15
CA ARG A 75 -4.65 -21.67 -5.49
C ARG A 75 -4.69 -20.15 -5.40
N MET A 76 -3.72 -19.51 -6.06
CA MET A 76 -3.63 -18.05 -6.06
C MET A 76 -3.12 -17.50 -7.39
N THR A 77 -3.63 -16.34 -7.77
CA THR A 77 -3.10 -15.52 -8.87
C THR A 77 -2.80 -14.12 -8.37
N ILE A 78 -1.61 -13.61 -8.68
CA ILE A 78 -1.28 -12.20 -8.49
C ILE A 78 -1.33 -11.49 -9.83
N LEU A 79 -2.03 -10.37 -9.90
CA LEU A 79 -2.24 -9.56 -11.09
C LEU A 79 -1.64 -8.17 -10.91
N PHE A 80 -0.90 -7.72 -11.92
CA PHE A 80 -0.43 -6.35 -12.07
C PHE A 80 -1.00 -5.74 -13.35
N ASN A 81 -1.28 -4.44 -13.29
CA ASN A 81 -1.73 -3.61 -14.40
C ASN A 81 -0.82 -2.40 -14.52
N ALA A 82 -0.35 -2.10 -15.73
CA ALA A 82 0.30 -0.82 -15.99
C ALA A 82 -0.77 0.27 -16.03
N PHE A 83 -0.77 1.13 -15.00
CA PHE A 83 -1.57 2.35 -14.98
C PHE A 83 -0.81 3.57 -15.49
N ASP A 84 0.48 3.43 -15.74
CA ASP A 84 1.32 4.42 -16.43
C ASP A 84 2.24 3.70 -17.43
N GLY A 85 2.83 4.46 -18.36
CA GLY A 85 3.76 3.95 -19.36
C GLY A 85 3.08 3.09 -20.43
N PRO A 86 3.83 2.16 -21.05
CA PRO A 86 3.29 1.23 -22.04
C PRO A 86 2.26 0.27 -21.43
N PRO A 87 1.15 -0.01 -22.11
CA PRO A 87 0.07 -0.81 -21.55
C PRO A 87 0.51 -2.27 -21.38
N ARG A 88 0.22 -2.83 -20.20
CA ARG A 88 0.67 -4.17 -19.79
C ARG A 88 -0.23 -4.74 -18.71
N ILE A 89 -0.46 -6.05 -18.81
CA ILE A 89 -1.05 -6.86 -17.76
C ILE A 89 -0.13 -8.06 -17.53
N LEU A 90 0.18 -8.34 -16.27
CA LEU A 90 0.97 -9.49 -15.84
C LEU A 90 0.18 -10.31 -14.82
N ARG A 91 0.15 -11.63 -15.00
CA ARG A 91 -0.43 -12.58 -14.07
C ARG A 91 0.63 -13.57 -13.63
N LEU A 92 0.75 -13.78 -12.32
CA LEU A 92 1.57 -14.79 -11.70
C LEU A 92 0.63 -15.86 -11.13
N PHE A 93 0.59 -17.03 -11.75
CA PHE A 93 -0.20 -18.17 -11.32
C PHE A 93 0.69 -19.10 -10.50
N GLY A 94 0.20 -19.54 -9.35
CA GLY A 94 1.00 -20.38 -8.47
C GLY A 94 0.23 -21.00 -7.33
N ILE A 95 0.99 -21.67 -6.47
CA ILE A 95 0.53 -22.21 -5.20
C ILE A 95 1.05 -21.31 -4.09
N GLY A 96 0.13 -20.77 -3.30
CA GLY A 96 0.42 -19.88 -2.20
C GLY A 96 0.46 -20.60 -0.86
N THR A 97 1.31 -20.10 0.03
CA THR A 97 1.39 -20.51 1.44
C THR A 97 1.34 -19.26 2.31
N ALA A 98 0.60 -19.34 3.42
CA ALA A 98 0.55 -18.29 4.42
C ALA A 98 1.36 -18.71 5.65
N TYR A 99 2.33 -17.89 6.05
CA TYR A 99 3.03 -18.05 7.33
C TYR A 99 2.64 -16.92 8.26
N GLU A 100 2.05 -17.25 9.40
CA GLU A 100 1.53 -16.27 10.35
C GLU A 100 2.66 -15.60 11.13
N ILE A 101 2.42 -14.34 11.54
CA ILE A 101 3.34 -13.60 12.39
C ILE A 101 3.74 -14.42 13.63
N GLY A 102 5.03 -14.38 13.98
CA GLY A 102 5.59 -15.13 15.11
C GLY A 102 6.04 -16.56 14.77
N THR A 103 5.72 -17.08 13.57
CA THR A 103 6.31 -18.34 13.08
C THR A 103 7.75 -18.13 12.60
N PRO A 104 8.64 -19.14 12.71
CA PRO A 104 10.01 -19.05 12.16
C PRO A 104 10.05 -18.71 10.67
N GLU A 105 9.11 -19.24 9.89
CA GLU A 105 8.97 -19.00 8.47
C GLU A 105 8.64 -17.53 8.20
N TYR A 106 7.70 -16.95 8.95
CA TYR A 106 7.38 -15.52 8.85
C TYR A 106 8.60 -14.65 9.11
N GLU A 107 9.32 -14.89 10.21
CA GLU A 107 10.50 -14.09 10.61
C GLU A 107 11.66 -14.22 9.60
N SER A 108 11.73 -15.33 8.85
CA SER A 108 12.73 -15.51 7.79
C SER A 108 12.51 -14.57 6.60
N TYR A 109 11.27 -14.15 6.34
CA TYR A 109 10.93 -13.22 5.25
C TYR A 109 10.83 -11.77 5.73
N ILE A 110 10.24 -11.56 6.90
CA ILE A 110 9.93 -10.23 7.43
C ILE A 110 10.55 -10.09 8.82
N PRO A 111 11.82 -9.66 8.92
CA PRO A 111 12.42 -9.35 10.20
C PRO A 111 11.61 -8.30 10.96
N PHE A 112 11.57 -8.43 12.29
CA PHE A 112 10.86 -7.51 13.18
C PHE A 112 11.04 -6.01 12.86
N LYS A 113 12.25 -5.56 12.49
CA LYS A 113 12.56 -4.14 12.22
C LYS A 113 11.93 -3.59 10.95
N SER A 114 11.63 -4.44 9.97
CA SER A 114 11.05 -4.04 8.68
C SER A 114 9.54 -4.26 8.60
N ARG A 115 8.97 -4.96 9.58
CA ARG A 115 7.54 -5.24 9.70
C ARG A 115 6.71 -3.96 9.73
N LYS A 116 5.62 -3.93 8.98
CA LYS A 116 4.62 -2.85 9.05
C LYS A 116 3.59 -3.11 10.14
N PRO A 117 3.03 -2.04 10.76
CA PRO A 117 1.90 -2.19 11.66
C PRO A 117 0.75 -2.96 11.01
N GLY A 118 0.19 -3.91 11.75
CA GLY A 118 -0.90 -4.78 11.30
C GLY A 118 -0.46 -5.97 10.47
N SER A 119 0.83 -6.22 10.26
CA SER A 119 1.25 -7.46 9.62
C SER A 119 0.75 -8.68 10.42
N ARG A 120 0.06 -9.59 9.72
CA ARG A 120 -0.50 -10.82 10.29
C ARG A 120 0.07 -12.09 9.66
N ALA A 121 0.54 -12.00 8.42
CA ALA A 121 1.16 -13.11 7.73
C ALA A 121 2.08 -12.62 6.60
N VAL A 122 3.02 -13.47 6.20
CA VAL A 122 3.67 -13.39 4.89
C VAL A 122 3.00 -14.41 3.97
N ILE A 123 2.62 -13.96 2.78
CA ILE A 123 2.03 -14.80 1.76
C ILE A 123 3.07 -15.05 0.69
N VAL A 124 3.55 -16.29 0.60
CA VAL A 124 4.54 -16.71 -0.38
C VAL A 124 3.81 -17.37 -1.54
N LEU A 125 4.15 -17.03 -2.78
CA LEU A 125 3.65 -17.66 -3.99
C LEU A 125 4.79 -18.38 -4.71
N LYS A 126 4.63 -19.70 -4.87
CA LYS A 126 5.45 -20.51 -5.78
C LYS A 126 4.78 -20.54 -7.16
N ILE A 127 5.40 -19.84 -8.09
CA ILE A 127 4.89 -19.60 -9.44
C ILE A 127 5.16 -20.82 -10.31
N HIS A 128 4.11 -21.31 -10.97
CA HIS A 128 4.24 -22.34 -11.99
C HIS A 128 3.90 -21.81 -13.40
N LYS A 129 3.33 -20.60 -13.50
CA LYS A 129 3.02 -19.99 -14.80
C LYS A 129 2.92 -18.48 -14.70
N VAL A 130 3.40 -17.81 -15.73
CA VAL A 130 3.32 -16.36 -15.91
C VAL A 130 2.58 -16.06 -17.19
N GLY A 131 1.60 -15.16 -17.15
CA GLY A 131 0.87 -14.70 -18.32
C GLY A 131 1.01 -13.20 -18.54
N THR A 132 1.32 -12.78 -19.76
CA THR A 132 1.39 -11.36 -20.14
C THR A 132 0.39 -11.02 -21.25
N SER A 133 -0.21 -9.83 -21.20
CA SER A 133 -1.12 -9.33 -22.23
C SER A 133 -1.05 -7.80 -22.36
N CYS A 134 -1.46 -7.24 -23.51
CA CYS A 134 -1.20 -5.84 -23.86
C CYS A 134 -2.03 -4.79 -23.11
N GLY A 135 -3.22 -5.11 -22.56
CA GLY A 135 -3.99 -4.17 -21.75
C GLY A 135 -4.40 -2.86 -22.44
N TYR A 136 -4.61 -2.83 -23.77
CA TYR A 136 -4.89 -1.59 -24.52
C TYR A 136 -6.12 -0.79 -24.07
N ALA A 137 -7.08 -1.45 -23.41
CA ALA A 137 -8.27 -0.80 -22.86
C ALA A 137 -8.12 -0.42 -21.37
N VAL A 138 -6.99 -0.74 -20.73
CA VAL A 138 -6.73 -0.35 -19.33
C VAL A 138 -6.42 1.14 -19.29
N PRO A 139 -7.18 1.95 -18.54
CA PRO A 139 -6.96 3.39 -18.48
C PRO A 139 -5.67 3.73 -17.73
N LYS A 140 -5.15 4.92 -18.02
CA LYS A 140 -4.03 5.50 -17.28
C LYS A 140 -4.51 6.17 -16.00
N PHE A 141 -3.72 6.09 -14.94
CA PHE A 141 -3.90 6.83 -13.69
C PHE A 141 -2.58 7.41 -13.20
N ASP A 142 -2.64 8.62 -12.68
CA ASP A 142 -1.50 9.24 -12.00
C ASP A 142 -1.49 8.82 -10.53
N PHE A 143 -0.38 8.21 -10.09
CA PHE A 143 -0.16 8.00 -8.66
C PHE A 143 0.01 9.36 -7.96
N ARG A 144 -0.75 9.57 -6.88
CA ARG A 144 -0.69 10.82 -6.09
C ARG A 144 0.07 10.62 -4.79
N GLN A 145 -0.36 9.66 -3.98
CA GLN A 145 0.24 9.36 -2.68
C GLN A 145 -0.28 8.03 -2.12
N GLU A 146 0.44 7.50 -1.13
CA GLU A 146 -0.01 6.36 -0.31
C GLU A 146 -1.12 6.76 0.68
N ARG A 147 -1.94 5.79 1.08
CA ARG A 147 -2.91 5.96 2.18
C ARG A 147 -2.29 5.45 3.49
N SER A 148 -2.29 6.27 4.55
CA SER A 148 -1.77 5.89 5.87
C SER A 148 -2.78 5.20 6.78
N LEU A 149 -4.09 5.37 6.53
CA LEU A 149 -5.17 5.01 7.45
C LEU A 149 -5.09 3.58 7.99
N LEU A 150 -4.72 2.61 7.14
CA LEU A 150 -4.58 1.21 7.54
C LEU A 150 -3.46 1.04 8.58
N LEU A 151 -2.31 1.66 8.33
CA LEU A 151 -1.13 1.59 9.20
C LEU A 151 -1.37 2.35 10.51
N ASP A 152 -2.02 3.52 10.44
CA ASP A 152 -2.35 4.33 11.61
C ASP A 152 -3.32 3.59 12.54
N TRP A 153 -4.38 3.00 11.95
CA TRP A 153 -5.35 2.19 12.67
C TRP A 153 -4.70 0.96 13.29
N ALA A 154 -3.88 0.24 12.54
CA ALA A 154 -3.20 -0.97 13.02
C ALA A 154 -2.19 -0.64 14.12
N GLY A 155 -1.39 0.41 13.93
CA GLY A 155 -0.44 0.89 14.94
C GLY A 155 -1.12 1.31 16.23
N GLY A 156 -2.30 1.95 16.15
CA GLY A 156 -3.12 2.25 17.34
C GLY A 156 -3.56 1.00 18.10
N LYS A 157 -3.97 -0.06 17.40
CA LYS A 157 -4.36 -1.34 18.00
C LYS A 157 -3.19 -2.10 18.61
N GLU A 158 -2.03 -2.07 17.97
CA GLU A 158 -0.80 -2.68 18.48
C GLU A 158 -0.31 -1.94 19.74
N ARG A 159 -0.37 -0.60 19.76
CA ARG A 159 -0.01 0.19 20.94
C ARG A 159 -0.85 -0.19 22.15
N LYS A 160 -2.17 -0.31 21.97
CA LYS A 160 -3.10 -0.78 23.02
C LYS A 160 -2.71 -2.16 23.55
N GLN A 161 -2.31 -3.08 22.67
CA GLN A 161 -1.81 -4.40 23.08
C GLN A 161 -0.55 -4.27 23.95
N THR A 162 0.44 -3.49 23.51
CA THR A 162 1.70 -3.29 24.26
C THR A 162 1.48 -2.58 25.60
N GLU A 163 0.53 -1.66 25.67
CA GLU A 163 0.13 -0.95 26.90
C GLU A 163 -0.71 -1.83 27.86
N GLY A 164 -0.99 -3.09 27.50
CA GLY A 164 -1.75 -4.02 28.33
C GLY A 164 -3.26 -3.74 28.36
N SER A 165 -3.80 -3.03 27.36
CA SER A 165 -5.24 -2.82 27.26
C SER A 165 -5.97 -4.15 27.06
N GLU A 166 -7.04 -4.36 27.81
CA GLU A 166 -7.90 -5.54 27.64
C GLU A 166 -8.83 -5.42 26.44
N GLU A 167 -9.01 -4.23 25.87
CA GLU A 167 -9.94 -3.98 24.76
C GLU A 167 -9.34 -3.24 23.56
N GLY A 168 -9.88 -3.55 22.38
CA GLY A 168 -9.57 -2.85 21.15
C GLY A 168 -8.19 -3.18 20.57
N THR A 169 -7.53 -4.22 21.08
CA THR A 169 -6.21 -4.65 20.63
C THR A 169 -6.24 -5.34 19.27
N MET A 170 -5.06 -5.62 18.71
CA MET A 170 -4.94 -6.34 17.44
C MET A 170 -5.37 -7.81 17.57
N ALA A 171 -4.95 -8.50 18.62
CA ALA A 171 -5.31 -9.90 18.83
C ALA A 171 -6.83 -10.11 18.97
N GLN A 172 -7.52 -9.21 19.66
CA GLN A 172 -8.99 -9.25 19.72
C GLN A 172 -9.64 -9.01 18.35
N TYR A 173 -9.07 -8.11 17.55
CA TYR A 173 -9.57 -7.88 16.21
C TYR A 173 -9.43 -9.14 15.35
N TRP A 174 -8.27 -9.81 15.40
CA TRP A 174 -8.06 -11.08 14.70
C TRP A 174 -9.03 -12.16 15.15
N LYS A 175 -9.21 -12.35 16.47
CA LYS A 175 -10.20 -13.30 17.01
C LYS A 175 -11.61 -13.03 16.48
N LYS A 176 -12.01 -11.77 16.42
CA LYS A 176 -13.36 -11.36 15.99
C LYS A 176 -13.58 -11.37 14.48
N LYS A 177 -12.56 -11.02 13.68
CA LYS A 177 -12.70 -10.73 12.25
C LYS A 177 -11.89 -11.62 11.32
N ASN A 178 -10.88 -12.31 11.82
CA ASN A 178 -9.95 -13.09 11.00
C ASN A 178 -9.82 -14.56 11.47
N SER A 179 -10.69 -15.03 12.37
CA SER A 179 -10.75 -16.45 12.73
C SER A 179 -11.43 -17.30 11.65
N LYS A 180 -12.35 -16.72 10.86
CA LYS A 180 -13.03 -17.40 9.76
C LYS A 180 -13.28 -16.48 8.57
N SER A 181 -13.29 -17.04 7.37
CA SER A 181 -13.74 -16.33 6.15
C SER A 181 -15.25 -16.13 6.15
N ILE A 182 -15.76 -15.37 5.18
CA ILE A 182 -17.22 -15.23 4.95
C ILE A 182 -17.91 -16.57 4.67
N ASP A 183 -17.19 -17.55 4.13
CA ASP A 183 -17.67 -18.92 3.85
C ASP A 183 -17.44 -19.87 5.04
N GLY A 184 -16.99 -19.35 6.18
CA GLY A 184 -16.76 -20.13 7.40
C GLY A 184 -15.47 -20.95 7.41
N LEU A 185 -14.62 -20.81 6.38
CA LEU A 185 -13.32 -21.49 6.30
C LEU A 185 -12.34 -20.96 7.35
N LEU A 186 -11.40 -21.80 7.77
CA LEU A 186 -10.40 -21.48 8.80
C LEU A 186 -9.57 -20.26 8.39
N GLY A 187 -9.47 -19.26 9.26
CA GLY A 187 -8.65 -18.06 9.07
C GLY A 187 -7.27 -18.20 9.71
N LEU A 188 -6.92 -17.23 10.57
CA LEU A 188 -5.69 -17.25 11.37
C LEU A 188 -5.80 -18.30 12.50
N GLU A 189 -4.83 -19.20 12.59
CA GLU A 189 -4.73 -20.19 13.68
C GLU A 189 -4.53 -19.51 15.02
N GLN A 190 -3.66 -18.50 15.10
CA GLN A 190 -3.42 -17.75 16.35
C GLN A 190 -4.66 -16.98 16.84
N ALA A 191 -5.63 -16.73 15.96
CA ALA A 191 -6.91 -16.10 16.33
C ALA A 191 -7.91 -17.10 16.93
N ILE A 192 -7.67 -18.40 16.74
CA ILE A 192 -8.56 -19.50 17.11
C ILE A 192 -8.00 -20.24 18.33
N GLU A 193 -6.70 -20.55 18.31
CA GLU A 193 -6.00 -21.24 19.38
C GLU A 193 -5.53 -20.26 20.44
N GLN A 194 -6.15 -20.26 21.62
CA GLN A 194 -5.51 -19.74 22.83
C GLN A 194 -4.49 -20.78 23.35
N VAL A 195 -3.37 -20.98 22.65
CA VAL A 195 -2.23 -21.74 23.18
C VAL A 195 -1.06 -20.79 23.41
N GLY A 196 -0.95 -20.28 24.64
CA GLY A 196 0.22 -19.55 25.14
C GLY A 196 0.09 -18.02 25.16
N PRO A 197 0.90 -17.33 26.00
CA PRO A 197 0.87 -15.88 26.08
C PRO A 197 1.14 -15.30 24.70
N LEU A 198 0.17 -14.53 24.19
CA LEU A 198 0.36 -13.69 23.01
C LEU A 198 1.60 -12.83 23.27
N LEU A 199 2.68 -13.09 22.52
CA LEU A 199 3.84 -12.20 22.40
C LEU A 199 4.54 -11.89 23.74
N ASN A 200 5.33 -12.84 24.26
CA ASN A 200 6.44 -12.52 25.18
C ASN A 200 7.71 -12.06 24.43
N THR A 201 7.58 -11.50 23.23
CA THR A 201 8.68 -10.78 22.58
C THR A 201 8.73 -9.37 23.13
N PRO A 202 9.85 -8.93 23.73
CA PRO A 202 9.98 -7.57 24.27
C PRO A 202 9.74 -6.56 23.15
N HIS A 203 8.63 -5.84 23.27
CA HIS A 203 8.33 -4.68 22.45
C HIS A 203 9.38 -3.59 22.72
N LYS A 204 10.41 -3.48 21.88
CA LYS A 204 10.98 -2.16 21.63
C LYS A 204 10.06 -1.46 20.65
N ILE A 205 9.28 -0.55 21.21
CA ILE A 205 8.54 0.47 20.47
C ILE A 205 9.51 1.01 19.39
N LEU A 206 9.18 0.79 18.12
CA LEU A 206 9.75 1.63 17.08
C LEU A 206 9.21 3.02 17.37
N ASP A 207 10.08 3.86 17.94
CA ASP A 207 9.76 5.23 18.25
C ASP A 207 9.33 5.89 16.94
N ALA A 208 8.06 6.29 16.86
CA ALA A 208 7.49 6.96 15.71
C ALA A 208 8.22 8.29 15.42
N SER A 209 8.98 8.81 16.38
CA SER A 209 9.89 9.95 16.20
C SER A 209 11.05 9.67 15.22
N SER A 210 11.42 8.39 15.02
CA SER A 210 12.52 8.01 14.13
C SER A 210 12.15 8.10 12.64
N PHE A 211 10.85 8.10 12.31
CA PHE A 211 10.35 8.33 10.95
C PHE A 211 10.04 9.80 10.66
N SER A 212 10.02 10.69 11.66
CA SER A 212 9.62 12.10 11.46
C SER A 212 10.75 13.04 11.06
N ASN A 213 12.00 12.58 10.98
CA ASN A 213 13.14 13.49 10.81
C ASN A 213 13.62 13.72 9.36
N SER A 214 13.00 13.10 8.33
CA SER A 214 13.32 13.45 6.93
C SER A 214 12.25 14.27 6.21
N ALA A 215 11.00 14.29 6.70
CA ALA A 215 9.90 15.03 6.07
C ALA A 215 9.68 16.43 6.68
N SER A 216 10.02 16.60 7.95
CA SER A 216 9.74 17.84 8.70
C SER A 216 10.64 19.02 8.30
N SER A 217 11.87 18.74 7.86
CA SER A 217 12.81 19.77 7.39
C SER A 217 12.47 20.30 5.99
N ALA A 218 11.84 19.49 5.12
CA ALA A 218 11.41 19.93 3.80
C ALA A 218 10.12 20.77 3.83
N VAL A 219 9.22 20.50 4.79
CA VAL A 219 7.96 21.23 4.95
C VAL A 219 8.13 22.56 5.70
N PHE A 220 9.17 22.68 6.55
CA PHE A 220 9.40 23.92 7.31
C PHE A 220 10.21 24.99 6.55
N VAL A 221 10.79 24.68 5.38
CA VAL A 221 11.63 25.64 4.64
C VAL A 221 10.84 26.65 3.80
N ARG A 222 9.59 26.40 3.40
CA ARG A 222 8.94 27.28 2.40
C ARG A 222 7.98 28.35 2.91
N ARG A 223 7.83 28.58 4.22
CA ARG A 223 6.94 29.65 4.70
C ARG A 223 7.48 31.06 4.42
N ARG A 224 8.79 31.26 4.55
CA ARG A 224 9.42 32.58 4.35
C ARG A 224 9.47 32.97 2.87
N GLU A 225 9.74 32.02 1.98
CA GLU A 225 9.78 32.23 0.53
C GLU A 225 8.37 32.50 -0.04
N LEU A 226 7.35 31.80 0.44
CA LEU A 226 5.95 32.06 0.09
C LEU A 226 5.51 33.46 0.55
N LEU A 227 5.92 33.90 1.75
CA LEU A 227 5.62 35.25 2.24
C LEU A 227 6.32 36.32 1.42
N ILE A 228 7.59 36.12 1.07
CA ILE A 228 8.36 37.04 0.21
C ILE A 228 7.71 37.12 -1.18
N GLY A 229 7.35 35.99 -1.77
CA GLY A 229 6.66 35.94 -3.08
C GLY A 229 5.29 36.65 -3.04
N TYR A 230 4.52 36.44 -1.99
CA TYR A 230 3.22 37.11 -1.80
C TYR A 230 3.36 38.63 -1.67
N LEU A 231 4.31 39.10 -0.84
CA LEU A 231 4.57 40.53 -0.65
C LEU A 231 5.14 41.19 -1.91
N ALA A 232 6.03 40.51 -2.64
CA ALA A 232 6.55 40.99 -3.92
C ALA A 232 5.42 41.13 -4.95
N GLY A 233 4.52 40.15 -5.03
CA GLY A 233 3.35 40.21 -5.91
C GLY A 233 2.42 41.40 -5.61
N ILE A 234 2.11 41.65 -4.33
CA ILE A 234 1.34 42.83 -3.93
C ILE A 234 2.05 44.12 -4.36
N PHE A 235 3.35 44.21 -4.10
CA PHE A 235 4.14 45.40 -4.45
C PHE A 235 4.12 45.67 -5.96
N THR A 236 4.32 44.64 -6.79
CA THR A 236 4.26 44.76 -8.26
C THR A 236 2.90 45.27 -8.74
N VAL A 237 1.80 44.75 -8.17
CA VAL A 237 0.45 45.18 -8.54
C VAL A 237 0.21 46.65 -8.15
N VAL A 238 0.61 47.04 -6.95
CA VAL A 238 0.49 48.45 -6.51
C VAL A 238 1.30 49.38 -7.40
N LEU A 239 2.54 49.00 -7.74
CA LEU A 239 3.41 49.79 -8.62
C LEU A 239 2.80 49.93 -10.02
N TYR A 240 2.24 48.85 -10.57
CA TYR A 240 1.53 48.87 -11.84
C TYR A 240 0.37 49.87 -11.82
N PHE A 241 -0.47 49.85 -10.79
CA PHE A 241 -1.59 50.80 -10.68
C PHE A 241 -1.13 52.25 -10.47
N GLN A 242 -0.02 52.49 -9.79
CA GLN A 242 0.56 53.83 -9.64
C GLN A 242 1.09 54.37 -10.98
N VAL A 243 1.82 53.54 -11.74
CA VAL A 243 2.29 53.91 -13.08
C VAL A 243 1.13 54.11 -14.03
N ALA A 244 0.15 53.20 -14.06
CA ALA A 244 -1.04 53.33 -14.89
C ALA A 244 -1.83 54.61 -14.58
N ARG A 245 -1.95 54.99 -13.30
CA ARG A 245 -2.54 56.28 -12.90
C ARG A 245 -1.72 57.47 -13.37
N SER A 246 -0.40 57.43 -13.21
CA SER A 246 0.51 58.50 -13.66
C SER A 246 0.44 58.72 -15.18
N VAL A 247 0.36 57.63 -15.97
CA VAL A 247 0.18 57.68 -17.43
C VAL A 247 -1.21 58.22 -17.79
N SER A 248 -2.26 57.82 -17.05
CA SER A 248 -3.61 58.35 -17.28
C SER A 248 -3.75 59.84 -16.97
N SER A 249 -2.99 60.35 -15.98
CA SER A 249 -3.00 61.78 -15.61
C SER A 249 -2.10 62.66 -16.48
N SER A 250 -1.29 62.07 -17.36
CA SER A 250 -0.37 62.78 -18.27
C SER A 250 -0.83 62.79 -19.73
N LEU A 251 -2.01 62.22 -20.03
CA LEU A 251 -2.68 62.40 -21.32
C LEU A 251 -3.41 63.75 -21.33
N PRO A 252 -2.99 64.74 -22.13
CA PRO A 252 -3.72 65.99 -22.26
C PRO A 252 -5.11 65.73 -22.83
N MET A 253 -6.15 66.30 -22.19
CA MET A 253 -7.48 66.43 -22.77
C MET A 253 -7.36 67.13 -24.12
N LEU A 254 -7.48 66.37 -25.22
CA LEU A 254 -7.84 66.93 -26.52
C LEU A 254 -9.33 67.32 -26.45
N SER A 255 -9.61 68.45 -25.82
CA SER A 255 -10.89 69.13 -25.93
C SER A 255 -10.97 69.84 -27.29
N ALA A 256 -11.79 69.25 -28.16
CA ALA A 256 -12.57 69.84 -29.24
C ALA A 256 -12.32 71.32 -29.60
N TRP A 257 -11.87 71.54 -30.83
CA TRP A 257 -12.10 72.78 -31.56
C TRP A 257 -13.41 72.67 -32.35
N HIS A 258 -14.21 73.74 -32.27
CA HIS A 258 -15.29 74.07 -33.20
C HIS A 258 -14.75 74.35 -34.60
#